data_AF-A0A3Q9NIU9-F1
#
_entry.id   AF-A0A3Q9NIU9-F1
#
_cell.length_a   1.000
_cell.length_b   1.000
_cell.length_c   1.000
_cell.angle_alpha   90.00
_cell.angle_beta   90.00
_cell.angle_gamma   90.00
#
_symmetry.space_group_name_H-M   'P 1'
#
loop_
_entity.id
_entity.type
_entity.pdbx_description
1 polymer ?
#
loop_
_entity_poly.entity_id
_entity_poly.type
_entity_poly.pdbx_seq_one_letter_code
_entity_poly.pdbx_strand_id
1 'polypeptide(L)'
;MENRVPLPTDNIYKFYALFGLLLIIFSVGAILYVNQSTNDLAFEVAVEYETLKADPMRSVADEARFTVLEKKLEIAGLNKKTFMFCLSVIIAAGSFMVWYGFKKWHTEVQPVQDEIARLSLLKLRREVGEDGDA
;
A
#
# COMPACT_ATOMS: atom_id res chain seq x y z
N MET A 1 7.12 28.14 34.29
CA MET A 1 7.24 26.68 34.49
C MET A 1 6.83 26.02 33.21
N GLU A 2 7.77 25.36 32.53
CA GLU A 2 7.52 24.74 31.22
C GLU A 2 6.76 23.42 31.42
N ASN A 3 5.44 23.54 31.59
CA ASN A 3 4.53 22.41 31.75
C ASN A 3 4.06 21.94 30.38
N ARG A 4 4.99 21.41 29.57
CA ARG A 4 4.62 20.66 28.37
C ARG A 4 4.09 19.32 28.85
N VAL A 5 2.80 19.22 29.16
CA VAL A 5 2.14 17.92 29.28
C VAL A 5 2.40 17.22 27.95
N PRO A 6 3.26 16.19 27.90
CA PRO A 6 3.51 15.50 26.64
C PRO A 6 2.23 14.73 26.37
N LEU A 7 1.37 15.29 25.51
CA LEU A 7 0.32 14.48 24.90
C LEU A 7 1.06 13.33 24.21
N PRO A 8 0.75 12.06 24.51
CA PRO A 8 1.28 10.96 23.72
C PRO A 8 0.64 11.08 22.34
N THR A 9 1.32 11.81 21.45
CA THR A 9 0.80 12.19 20.12
C THR A 9 0.65 10.97 19.22
N ASP A 10 1.48 9.95 19.46
CA ASP A 10 1.46 8.68 18.77
C ASP A 10 0.79 7.59 19.62
N ASN A 11 -0.23 6.98 19.03
CA ASN A 11 -0.82 5.74 19.53
C ASN A 11 -0.62 4.64 18.48
N ILE A 12 -0.51 3.40 18.95
CA ILE A 12 -0.25 2.24 18.09
C ILE A 12 -1.33 2.04 17.01
N TYR A 13 -2.57 2.49 17.27
CA TYR A 13 -3.68 2.36 16.33
C TYR A 13 -3.57 3.33 15.13
N LYS A 14 -3.10 4.56 15.35
CA LYS A 14 -2.73 5.51 14.29
C LYS A 14 -1.57 4.96 13.47
N PHE A 15 -0.57 4.35 14.11
CA PHE A 15 0.51 3.66 13.39
C PHE A 15 -0.04 2.55 12.49
N TYR A 16 -0.91 1.67 12.98
CA TYR A 16 -1.53 0.63 12.15
C TYR A 16 -2.32 1.21 10.98
N ALA A 17 -3.07 2.30 11.22
CA ALA A 17 -3.84 2.94 10.16
C ALA A 17 -2.93 3.53 9.06
N LEU A 18 -1.89 4.26 9.46
CA LEU A 18 -0.95 4.89 8.52
C LEU A 18 -0.06 3.87 7.81
N PHE A 19 0.41 2.85 8.51
CA PHE A 19 1.19 1.77 7.91
C PHE A 19 0.34 0.92 6.96
N GLY A 20 -0.91 0.61 7.31
CA GLY A 20 -1.84 -0.05 6.40
C GLY A 20 -2.10 0.77 5.13
N LEU A 21 -2.27 2.08 5.27
CA LEU A 21 -2.42 2.99 4.14
C LEU A 21 -1.16 3.03 3.25
N LEU A 22 0.03 3.06 3.86
CA LEU A 22 1.31 2.97 3.17
C LEU A 22 1.39 1.69 2.32
N LEU A 23 1.05 0.53 2.91
CA LEU A 23 1.05 -0.74 2.19
C LEU A 23 0.13 -0.71 0.98
N ILE A 24 -1.06 -0.11 1.10
CA ILE A 24 -2.02 0.01 -0.01
C ILE A 24 -1.44 0.90 -1.12
N ILE A 25 -0.91 2.08 -0.80
CA ILE A 25 -0.35 3.02 -1.78
C ILE A 25 0.80 2.35 -2.56
N PHE A 26 1.74 1.73 -1.85
CA PHE A 26 2.86 1.02 -2.49
C PHE A 26 2.38 -0.18 -3.31
N SER A 27 1.36 -0.91 -2.85
CA SER A 27 0.81 -2.03 -3.60
C SER A 27 0.13 -1.56 -4.90
N VAL A 28 -0.59 -0.44 -4.88
CA VAL A 28 -1.17 0.15 -6.10
C VAL A 28 -0.07 0.54 -7.08
N GLY A 29 0.99 1.19 -6.62
CA GLY A 29 2.15 1.50 -7.46
C GLY A 29 2.80 0.25 -8.07
N ALA A 30 2.98 -0.79 -7.26
CA ALA A 30 3.53 -2.07 -7.72
C ALA A 30 2.62 -2.78 -8.72
N ILE A 31 1.29 -2.73 -8.55
CA ILE A 31 0.32 -3.27 -9.53
C ILE A 31 0.50 -2.57 -10.88
N LEU A 32 0.58 -1.24 -10.91
CA LEU A 32 0.79 -0.48 -12.13
C LEU A 32 2.11 -0.88 -12.80
N TYR A 33 3.18 -0.97 -12.02
CA TYR A 33 4.49 -1.37 -12.50
C TYR A 33 4.52 -2.80 -13.08
N VAL A 34 3.93 -3.78 -12.39
CA VAL A 34 3.84 -5.17 -12.88
C VAL A 34 3.04 -5.24 -14.17
N ASN A 35 1.94 -4.49 -14.28
CA ASN A 35 1.17 -4.44 -15.52
C ASN A 35 1.96 -3.82 -16.67
N GLN A 36 2.60 -2.67 -16.44
CA GLN A 36 3.40 -1.99 -17.44
C GLN A 36 4.57 -2.87 -17.91
N SER A 37 5.40 -3.36 -16.98
CA SER A 37 6.56 -4.20 -17.32
C SER A 37 6.18 -5.49 -18.06
N THR A 38 5.06 -6.12 -17.71
CA THR A 38 4.58 -7.32 -18.43
C THR A 38 4.08 -6.96 -19.83
N ASN A 39 3.38 -5.85 -19.98
CA ASN A 39 2.87 -5.40 -21.28
C ASN A 39 4.01 -4.99 -22.21
N ASP A 40 5.00 -4.24 -21.70
CA ASP A 40 6.17 -3.80 -22.47
C ASP A 40 6.93 -5.02 -23.01
N LEU A 41 7.17 -6.03 -22.17
CA LEU A 41 7.78 -7.28 -22.59
C LEU A 41 6.94 -8.01 -23.64
N ALA A 42 5.62 -8.10 -23.44
CA ALA A 42 4.73 -8.77 -24.39
C ALA A 42 4.75 -8.08 -25.76
N PHE A 43 4.74 -6.74 -25.79
CA PHE A 43 4.82 -5.97 -27.04
C PHE A 43 6.19 -6.08 -27.71
N GLU A 44 7.28 -6.08 -26.94
CA GLU A 44 8.64 -6.23 -27.46
C GLU A 44 8.79 -7.54 -28.24
N VAL A 45 8.24 -8.64 -27.72
CA VAL A 45 8.40 -9.97 -28.32
C VAL A 45 7.26 -10.36 -29.26
N ALA A 46 6.16 -9.60 -29.32
CA ALA A 46 4.94 -9.99 -30.03
C ALA A 46 5.17 -10.25 -31.52
N VAL A 47 5.87 -9.35 -32.21
CA VAL A 47 6.09 -9.47 -33.66
C VAL A 47 6.95 -10.71 -33.96
N GLU A 48 8.08 -10.86 -33.27
CA GLU A 48 8.98 -12.00 -33.49
C GLU A 48 8.29 -13.32 -33.15
N TYR A 49 7.60 -13.39 -32.01
CA TYR A 49 6.87 -14.59 -31.60
C TYR A 49 5.81 -14.98 -32.63
N GLU A 50 4.96 -14.06 -33.09
CA GLU A 50 3.91 -14.37 -34.06
C GLU A 50 4.47 -14.71 -35.46
N THR A 51 5.55 -14.05 -35.89
CA THR A 51 6.20 -14.40 -37.17
C THR A 51 6.77 -15.82 -37.16
N LEU A 52 7.48 -16.20 -36.10
CA LEU A 52 7.99 -17.55 -35.93
C LEU A 52 6.83 -18.54 -35.77
N LYS A 53 5.82 -18.23 -34.97
CA LYS A 53 4.64 -19.08 -34.76
C LYS A 53 3.94 -19.45 -36.07
N ALA A 54 3.82 -18.50 -37.00
CA ALA A 54 3.16 -18.67 -38.28
C ALA A 54 3.98 -19.47 -39.32
N ASP A 55 5.28 -19.66 -39.11
CA ASP A 55 6.13 -20.43 -40.02
C ASP A 55 6.07 -21.94 -39.70
N PRO A 56 5.53 -22.78 -40.61
CA PRO A 56 5.45 -24.23 -40.41
C PRO A 56 6.76 -24.98 -40.70
N MET A 57 7.78 -24.35 -41.29
CA MET A 57 9.07 -24.98 -41.63
C MET A 57 10.26 -24.16 -41.10
N ARG A 58 10.30 -23.97 -39.78
CA ARG A 58 11.40 -23.26 -39.11
C ARG A 58 12.72 -24.02 -39.20
N SER A 59 13.82 -23.26 -39.27
CA SER A 59 15.15 -23.82 -39.07
C SER A 59 15.35 -24.26 -37.61
N VAL A 60 16.34 -25.12 -37.34
CA VAL A 60 16.67 -25.56 -35.97
C VAL A 60 17.00 -24.37 -35.06
N ALA A 61 17.65 -23.34 -35.61
CA ALA A 61 17.99 -22.12 -34.87
C ALA A 61 16.73 -21.30 -34.54
N ASP A 62 15.78 -21.21 -35.47
CA ASP A 62 14.53 -20.47 -35.30
C ASP A 62 13.57 -21.19 -34.34
N GLU A 63 13.57 -22.52 -34.33
CA GLU A 63 12.82 -23.33 -33.37
C GLU A 63 13.33 -23.12 -31.93
N ALA A 64 14.65 -23.06 -31.76
CA ALA A 64 15.26 -22.75 -30.47
C ALA A 64 14.88 -21.33 -29.99
N ARG A 65 14.91 -20.34 -30.89
CA ARG A 65 14.46 -18.96 -30.59
C ARG A 65 13.00 -18.92 -30.21
N PHE A 66 12.14 -19.59 -30.98
CA PHE A 66 10.71 -19.67 -30.71
C PHE A 66 10.43 -20.27 -29.32
N THR A 67 11.08 -21.37 -28.98
CA THR A 67 10.95 -22.02 -27.66
C THR A 67 11.35 -21.07 -26.52
N VAL A 68 12.43 -20.31 -26.69
CA VAL A 68 12.87 -19.33 -25.69
C VAL A 68 11.85 -18.20 -25.54
N LEU A 69 11.32 -17.67 -26.64
CA LEU A 69 10.31 -16.61 -26.61
C LEU A 69 9.00 -17.08 -25.96
N GLU A 70 8.55 -18.29 -26.30
CA GLU A 70 7.38 -18.91 -25.70
C GLU A 70 7.55 -19.05 -24.18
N LYS A 71 8.69 -19.59 -23.74
CA LYS A 71 8.99 -19.73 -22.31
C LYS A 71 9.11 -18.38 -21.60
N LYS A 72 9.68 -17.36 -22.26
CA LYS A 72 9.76 -16.00 -21.72
C LYS A 72 8.37 -15.43 -21.46
N LEU A 73 7.44 -15.58 -22.40
CA LEU A 73 6.04 -15.15 -22.26
C LEU A 73 5.29 -15.96 -21.18
N GLU A 74 5.48 -17.26 -21.13
CA GLU A 74 4.89 -18.14 -20.10
C GLU A 74 5.32 -17.72 -18.69
N ILE A 75 6.63 -17.53 -18.49
CA ILE A 75 7.21 -17.10 -17.22
C ILE A 75 6.71 -15.69 -16.86
N ALA A 76 6.65 -14.77 -17.82
CA ALA A 76 6.12 -13.43 -17.58
C ALA A 76 4.66 -13.45 -17.12
N GLY A 77 3.82 -14.27 -17.76
CA GLY A 77 2.42 -14.47 -17.35
C GLY A 77 2.29 -15.07 -15.95
N LEU A 78 3.09 -16.10 -15.64
CA LEU A 78 3.12 -16.72 -14.30
C LEU A 78 3.59 -15.75 -13.22
N ASN A 79 4.64 -14.96 -13.50
CA ASN A 79 5.14 -13.93 -12.59
C ASN A 79 4.09 -12.87 -12.33
N LYS A 80 3.45 -12.34 -13.38
CA LYS A 80 2.34 -11.37 -13.23
C LYS A 80 1.24 -11.93 -12.34
N LYS A 81 0.78 -13.17 -12.58
CA LYS A 81 -0.27 -13.80 -11.76
C LYS A 81 0.16 -13.95 -10.30
N THR A 82 1.38 -14.40 -10.07
CA THR A 82 1.94 -14.61 -8.73
C THR A 82 2.08 -13.28 -7.99
N PHE A 83 2.63 -12.24 -8.62
CA PHE A 83 2.75 -10.91 -8.02
C PHE A 83 1.41 -10.28 -7.75
N MET A 84 0.44 -10.38 -8.67
CA MET A 84 -0.91 -9.87 -8.45
C MET A 84 -1.59 -10.57 -7.27
N PHE A 85 -1.40 -11.88 -7.11
CA PHE A 85 -1.88 -12.61 -5.95
C PHE A 85 -1.22 -12.11 -4.64
N CYS A 86 0.10 -12.01 -4.58
CA CYS A 86 0.82 -11.50 -3.42
C CYS A 86 0.39 -10.07 -3.06
N LEU A 87 0.28 -9.18 -4.05
CA LEU A 87 -0.16 -7.80 -3.85
C LEU A 87 -1.62 -7.74 -3.36
N SER A 88 -2.50 -8.63 -3.82
CA SER A 88 -3.87 -8.71 -3.31
C SER A 88 -3.93 -9.07 -1.82
N VAL A 89 -3.06 -9.99 -1.37
CA VAL A 89 -2.93 -10.37 0.05
C VAL A 89 -2.42 -9.18 0.88
N ILE A 90 -1.42 -8.45 0.38
CA ILE A 90 -0.88 -7.26 1.05
C ILE A 90 -1.95 -6.16 1.15
N ILE A 91 -2.72 -5.92 0.09
CA ILE A 91 -3.82 -4.94 0.09
C ILE A 91 -4.90 -5.34 1.09
N ALA A 92 -5.27 -6.62 1.15
CA ALA A 92 -6.26 -7.12 2.11
C ALA A 92 -5.77 -6.91 3.56
N ALA A 93 -4.50 -7.25 3.85
CA ALA A 93 -3.89 -7.02 5.14
C ALA A 93 -3.82 -5.51 5.49
N GLY A 94 -3.38 -4.66 4.55
CA GLY A 94 -3.32 -3.22 4.72
C GLY A 94 -4.70 -2.61 4.97
N SER A 95 -5.72 -3.06 4.24
CA SER A 95 -7.10 -2.60 4.42
C SER A 95 -7.66 -2.99 5.79
N PHE A 96 -7.34 -4.19 6.25
CA PHE A 96 -7.69 -4.62 7.61
C PHE A 96 -6.99 -3.77 8.68
N MET A 97 -5.70 -3.45 8.51
CA MET A 97 -4.96 -2.59 9.43
C MET A 97 -5.51 -1.16 9.47
N VAL A 98 -5.87 -0.59 8.31
CA VAL A 98 -6.54 0.72 8.20
C VAL A 98 -7.84 0.70 8.98
N TRP A 99 -8.73 -0.25 8.67
CA TRP A 99 -10.03 -0.35 9.33
C TRP A 99 -9.89 -0.54 10.84
N TYR A 100 -9.05 -1.48 11.28
CA TYR A 100 -8.84 -1.77 12.69
C TYR A 100 -8.22 -0.57 13.44
N GLY A 101 -7.19 0.04 12.86
CA GLY A 101 -6.49 1.19 13.42
C GLY A 101 -7.42 2.39 13.59
N PHE A 102 -8.17 2.77 12.55
CA PHE A 102 -9.12 3.88 12.64
C PHE A 102 -10.27 3.56 13.60
N LYS A 103 -10.82 2.34 13.57
CA LYS A 103 -11.91 1.95 14.47
C LYS A 103 -11.48 2.09 15.93
N LYS A 104 -10.37 1.46 16.33
CA LYS A 104 -9.87 1.52 17.71
C LYS A 104 -9.46 2.92 18.13
N TRP A 105 -8.81 3.67 17.23
CA TRP A 105 -8.44 5.04 17.51
C TRP A 105 -9.68 5.90 17.80
N HIS A 106 -10.71 5.84 16.94
CA HIS A 106 -11.91 6.65 17.07
C HIS A 106 -12.76 6.27 18.28
N THR A 107 -12.85 4.98 18.63
CA THR A 107 -13.73 4.53 19.72
C THR A 107 -13.09 4.55 21.09
N GLU A 108 -11.77 4.35 21.21
CA GLU A 108 -11.10 4.19 22.50
C GLU A 108 -10.14 5.33 22.82
N VAL A 109 -9.33 5.74 21.85
CA VAL A 109 -8.27 6.72 22.12
C VAL A 109 -8.78 8.16 21.99
N GLN A 110 -9.57 8.46 20.96
CA GLN A 110 -10.07 9.80 20.72
C GLN A 110 -10.91 10.35 21.89
N PRO A 111 -11.86 9.61 22.50
CA PRO A 111 -12.63 10.13 23.62
C PRO A 111 -11.76 10.53 24.82
N VAL A 112 -10.75 9.72 25.14
CA VAL A 112 -9.81 10.00 26.23
C VAL A 112 -8.94 11.22 25.90
N GLN A 113 -8.48 11.34 24.65
CA GLN A 113 -7.72 12.50 24.20
C GLN A 113 -8.56 13.79 24.25
N ASP A 114 -9.82 13.73 23.83
CA ASP A 114 -10.75 14.86 23.87
C ASP A 114 -11.04 15.29 25.32
N GLU A 115 -11.18 14.35 26.24
CA GLU A 115 -11.36 14.64 27.67
C GLU A 115 -10.11 15.29 28.28
N ILE A 116 -8.91 14.77 28.02
CA ILE A 116 -7.64 15.36 28.47
C ILE A 116 -7.49 16.79 27.93
N ALA A 117 -7.82 17.01 26.65
CA ALA A 117 -7.77 18.33 26.04
C ALA A 117 -8.75 19.30 26.72
N ARG A 118 -9.97 18.87 27.00
CA ARG A 118 -10.98 19.66 27.71
C ARG A 118 -10.52 20.04 29.12
N LEU A 119 -10.01 19.09 29.89
CA LEU A 119 -9.51 19.35 31.25
C LEU A 119 -8.28 20.28 31.25
N SER A 120 -7.41 20.12 30.26
CA SER A 120 -6.23 20.97 30.08
C SER A 120 -6.62 22.41 29.73
N LEU A 121 -7.64 22.61 28.89
CA LEU A 121 -8.21 23.93 28.60
C LEU A 121 -8.83 24.59 29.84
N LEU A 122 -9.57 23.84 30.66
CA LEU A 122 -10.16 24.34 31.90
C LEU A 122 -9.09 24.78 32.91
N LYS A 123 -8.02 24.00 33.04
CA LYS A 123 -6.89 24.35 33.90
C LYS A 123 -6.22 25.64 33.42
N LEU A 124 -5.98 25.78 32.12
CA LEU A 124 -5.35 26.95 31.53
C LEU A 124 -6.17 28.22 31.75
N ARG A 125 -7.50 28.17 31.56
CA ARG A 125 -8.40 29.32 31.81
C ARG A 125 -8.32 29.82 33.26
N ARG A 126 -8.29 28.90 34.22
CA ARG A 126 -8.09 29.23 35.65
C ARG A 126 -6.73 29.88 35.91
N GLU A 127 -5.68 29.39 35.27
CA GLU A 127 -4.32 29.93 35.43
C GLU A 127 -4.16 31.33 34.82
N VAL A 128 -4.90 31.64 33.75
CA VAL A 128 -4.87 32.97 33.08
C VAL A 128 -5.77 33.99 33.80
N GLY A 129 -6.54 33.59 34.80
CA GLY A 129 -7.38 34.50 35.59
C GLY A 129 -8.68 34.92 34.89
N GLU A 130 -9.08 34.26 33.80
CA GLU A 130 -10.35 34.54 33.10
C GLU A 130 -11.60 34.17 33.92
N ASP A 131 -11.43 33.48 35.06
CA ASP A 131 -12.50 33.20 36.03
C ASP A 131 -12.63 34.30 37.12
N GLY A 132 -12.01 35.48 36.93
CA GLY A 132 -11.87 36.55 37.92
C GLY A 132 -12.64 37.86 37.67
N ASP A 133 -13.56 37.91 36.69
CA ASP A 133 -14.47 39.05 36.48
C ASP A 133 -15.93 38.62 36.65
N ALA A 134 -16.36 38.40 37.91
CA ALA A 134 -17.77 38.37 38.33
C ALA A 134 -17.90 38.83 39.78
#